data_AF-A0A6B1G6N1-F1
#
_entry.id   AF-A0A6B1G6N1-F1
#
_cell.length_a   1.000
_cell.length_b   1.000
_cell.length_c   1.000
_cell.angle_alpha   90.00
_cell.angle_beta   90.00
_cell.angle_gamma   90.00
#
_symmetry.space_group_name_H-M   'P 1'
#
loop_
_entity.id
_entity.type
_entity.pdbx_description
1 polymer ?
#
loop_
_entity_poly.entity_id
_entity_poly.type
_entity_poly.pdbx_seq_one_letter_code
_entity_poly.pdbx_strand_id
1 'polypeptide(L)'
;MLAVLRGEVSIASAARREGVSATSIAKWRDAFVEAGQAAVAAGGRRSPSGREQRLAAEIEQLNTALGEAHMELRLWKKGALRLLLG
;
A
#
# COMPACT_ATOMS: atom_id res chain seq x y z
N MET A 1 9.88 -8.74 -22.53
CA MET A 1 9.39 -9.49 -21.35
C MET A 1 8.03 -10.16 -21.60
N LEU A 2 6.95 -9.41 -21.88
CA LEU A 2 5.61 -10.01 -22.03
C LEU A 2 5.51 -11.10 -23.11
N ALA A 3 6.19 -10.94 -24.26
CA ALA A 3 6.25 -11.97 -25.29
C ALA A 3 6.96 -13.26 -24.82
N VAL A 4 7.92 -13.16 -23.90
CA VAL A 4 8.57 -14.33 -23.27
C VAL A 4 7.60 -15.01 -22.31
N LEU A 5 6.84 -14.24 -21.53
CA LEU A 5 5.82 -14.77 -20.62
C LEU A 5 4.67 -15.45 -21.37
N ARG A 6 4.30 -14.94 -22.55
CA ARG A 6 3.29 -15.56 -23.44
C ARG A 6 3.84 -16.72 -24.27
N GLY A 7 5.14 -16.99 -24.23
CA GLY A 7 5.78 -18.05 -25.03
C GLY A 7 5.97 -17.71 -26.52
N GLU A 8 5.64 -16.50 -26.96
CA GLU A 8 5.81 -16.04 -28.35
C GLU A 8 7.29 -15.85 -28.73
N VAL A 9 8.13 -15.56 -27.75
CA VAL A 9 9.58 -15.37 -27.93
C VAL A 9 10.33 -16.21 -26.90
N SER A 10 11.29 -17.02 -27.35
CA SER A 10 12.13 -17.79 -26.44
C SER A 10 13.06 -16.87 -25.63
N ILE A 11 13.46 -17.33 -24.45
CA ILE A 11 14.46 -16.65 -23.60
C ILE A 11 15.75 -16.35 -24.38
N ALA A 12 16.22 -17.31 -25.19
CA ALA A 12 17.43 -17.17 -25.98
C ALA A 12 17.30 -16.10 -27.08
N SER A 13 16.15 -16.03 -27.77
CA SER A 13 15.91 -14.99 -28.77
C SER A 13 15.79 -13.60 -28.13
N ALA A 14 15.14 -13.49 -26.98
CA ALA A 14 15.07 -12.23 -26.23
C ALA A 14 16.46 -11.78 -25.74
N ALA A 15 17.26 -12.70 -25.20
CA ALA A 15 18.62 -12.43 -24.75
C ALA A 15 19.51 -11.85 -25.86
N ARG A 16 19.49 -12.45 -27.05
CA ARG A 16 20.23 -11.95 -28.22
C ARG A 16 19.75 -10.57 -28.67
N ARG A 17 18.44 -10.35 -28.75
CA ARG A 17 17.87 -9.08 -29.21
C ARG A 17 18.21 -7.91 -28.29
N GLU A 18 18.23 -8.17 -26.99
CA GLU A 18 18.42 -7.14 -25.95
C GLU A 18 19.87 -7.05 -25.45
N GLY A 19 20.79 -7.88 -25.97
CA GLY A 19 22.22 -7.85 -25.59
C GLY A 19 22.50 -8.26 -24.15
N VAL A 20 21.65 -9.10 -23.55
CA VAL A 20 21.79 -9.58 -22.16
C VAL A 20 21.86 -11.10 -22.10
N SER A 21 22.29 -11.65 -20.97
CA SER A 21 22.35 -13.11 -20.80
C SER A 21 20.95 -13.75 -20.75
N ALA A 22 20.84 -14.98 -21.27
CA ALA A 22 19.65 -15.81 -21.12
C ALA A 22 19.27 -16.02 -19.65
N THR A 23 20.26 -16.16 -18.77
CA THR A 23 20.09 -16.26 -17.33
C THR A 23 19.41 -15.02 -16.73
N SER A 24 19.78 -13.81 -17.18
CA SER A 24 19.15 -12.56 -16.73
C SER A 24 17.67 -12.53 -17.11
N ILE A 25 17.36 -12.86 -18.38
CA ILE A 25 15.97 -12.92 -18.86
C ILE A 25 15.16 -13.97 -18.09
N ALA A 26 15.73 -15.15 -17.82
CA ALA A 26 15.08 -16.21 -17.05
C ALA A 26 14.77 -15.75 -15.62
N LYS A 27 15.75 -15.14 -14.94
CA LYS A 27 15.56 -14.59 -13.58
C LYS A 27 14.46 -13.54 -13.52
N TRP A 28 14.39 -12.64 -14.50
CA TRP A 28 13.34 -11.63 -14.54
C TRP A 28 11.95 -12.22 -14.83
N ARG A 29 11.87 -13.24 -15.69
CA ARG A 29 10.63 -13.99 -15.93
C ARG A 29 10.12 -14.60 -14.62
N ASP A 30 10.99 -15.30 -13.91
CA ASP A 30 10.63 -16.01 -12.68
C ASP A 30 10.19 -15.03 -11.59
N ALA A 31 10.98 -13.98 -11.37
CA ALA A 31 10.62 -12.92 -10.41
C ALA A 31 9.29 -12.24 -10.74
N PHE A 32 8.99 -12.01 -12.03
CA PHE A 32 7.72 -11.42 -12.44
C PHE A 32 6.53 -12.34 -12.14
N VAL A 33 6.66 -13.64 -12.44
CA VAL A 33 5.59 -14.64 -12.19
C VAL A 33 5.38 -14.80 -10.69
N GLU A 34 6.44 -14.90 -9.90
CA GLU A 34 6.37 -15.01 -8.44
C GLU A 34 5.69 -13.78 -7.83
N ALA A 35 6.12 -12.58 -8.20
CA ALA A 35 5.52 -11.33 -7.73
C ALA A 35 4.04 -11.20 -8.15
N GLY A 36 3.71 -11.62 -9.36
CA GLY A 36 2.34 -11.63 -9.87
C GLY A 36 1.44 -12.59 -9.08
N GLN A 37 1.91 -13.80 -8.79
CA GLN A 37 1.19 -14.78 -7.96
C GLN A 37 1.00 -14.27 -6.54
N ALA A 38 2.05 -13.69 -5.93
CA ALA A 38 1.97 -13.09 -4.60
C ALA A 38 0.94 -11.95 -4.55
N ALA A 39 0.91 -11.08 -5.56
CA ALA A 39 -0.05 -9.98 -5.65
C ALA A 39 -1.49 -10.49 -5.79
N VAL A 40 -1.72 -11.53 -6.59
CA VAL A 40 -3.06 -12.16 -6.72
C VAL A 40 -3.48 -12.79 -5.40
N ALA A 41 -2.60 -13.53 -4.72
CA ALA A 41 -2.87 -14.13 -3.41
C ALA A 41 -3.19 -13.09 -2.33
N ALA A 42 -2.55 -11.92 -2.38
CA ALA A 42 -2.83 -10.77 -1.51
C ALA A 42 -4.16 -10.04 -1.84
N GLY A 43 -4.91 -10.51 -2.84
CA GLY A 43 -6.17 -9.92 -3.30
C GLY A 43 -5.98 -8.71 -4.20
N GLY A 44 -4.86 -8.62 -4.93
CA GLY A 44 -4.52 -7.48 -5.80
C GLY A 44 -4.26 -6.19 -5.04
N ARG A 45 -4.15 -6.25 -3.71
CA ARG A 45 -3.87 -5.08 -2.88
C ARG A 45 -2.43 -4.65 -3.08
N ARG A 46 -2.25 -3.44 -3.60
CA ARG A 46 -0.94 -2.79 -3.65
C ARG A 46 -0.53 -2.42 -2.22
N SER A 47 0.74 -2.61 -1.89
CA SER A 47 1.29 -2.05 -0.66
C SER A 47 1.08 -0.54 -0.65
N PRO A 48 0.64 0.06 0.48
CA PRO A 48 0.48 1.48 0.59
C PRO A 48 1.80 2.20 0.31
N SER A 49 1.75 3.23 -0.52
CA SER A 49 2.86 4.15 -0.76
C SER A 49 3.29 4.83 0.55
N GLY A 50 4.53 5.32 0.61
CA GLY A 50 4.99 6.09 1.76
C GLY A 50 4.19 7.38 2.01
N ARG A 51 3.47 7.89 1.00
CA ARG A 51 2.50 8.98 1.18
C ARG A 51 1.23 8.49 1.87
N GLU A 52 0.66 7.37 1.41
CA GLU A 52 -0.54 6.78 2.03
C GLU A 52 -0.30 6.38 3.49
N GLN A 53 0.88 5.85 3.82
CA GLN A 53 1.25 5.54 5.20
C GLN A 53 1.31 6.79 6.08
N ARG A 54 1.92 7.88 5.58
CA ARG A 54 1.97 9.16 6.29
C ARG A 54 0.59 9.77 6.51
N LEU A 55 -0.26 9.75 5.48
CA LEU A 55 -1.64 10.22 5.59
C LEU A 55 -2.46 9.37 6.58
N ALA A 56 -2.27 8.05 6.59
CA ALA A 56 -2.94 7.18 7.55
C ALA A 56 -2.55 7.52 9.00
N ALA A 57 -1.26 7.75 9.26
CA ALA A 57 -0.77 8.18 10.57
C ALA A 57 -1.30 9.56 10.97
N GLU A 58 -1.37 10.51 10.02
CA GLU A 58 -1.93 11.84 10.25
C GLU A 58 -3.43 11.76 10.59
N ILE A 59 -4.20 10.94 9.87
CA ILE A 59 -5.62 10.71 10.14
C ILE A 59 -5.81 10.12 11.54
N GLU A 60 -4.98 9.17 11.96
CA GLU A 60 -5.04 8.57 13.30
C GLU A 60 -4.79 9.61 14.40
N GLN A 61 -3.77 10.46 14.22
CA GLN A 61 -3.46 11.57 15.14
C GLN A 61 -4.63 12.58 15.21
N LEU A 62 -5.17 12.99 14.06
CA LEU A 62 -6.30 13.91 13.99
C LEU A 62 -7.56 13.34 14.65
N ASN A 63 -7.85 12.05 14.44
CA ASN A 63 -8.98 11.39 15.07
C ASN A 63 -8.85 11.34 16.60
N THR A 64 -7.63 11.12 17.10
CA THR A 64 -7.35 11.13 18.54
C THR A 64 -7.59 12.51 19.14
N ALA A 65 -6.97 13.55 18.56
CA ALA A 65 -7.13 14.92 19.01
C ALA A 65 -8.59 15.41 18.94
N LEU A 66 -9.32 15.00 17.89
CA LEU A 66 -10.75 15.31 17.76
C LEU A 66 -11.57 14.63 18.87
N GLY A 67 -11.25 13.38 19.21
CA GLY A 67 -11.90 12.66 20.31
C GLY A 67 -11.68 13.34 21.66
N GLU A 68 -10.45 13.78 21.95
CA GLU A 68 -10.10 14.51 23.17
C GLU A 68 -10.85 15.84 23.27
N ALA A 69 -10.80 16.66 22.21
CA ALA A 69 -11.52 17.93 22.17
C ALA A 69 -13.05 17.75 22.34
N HIS A 70 -13.61 16.69 21.75
CA HIS A 70 -15.03 16.35 21.92
C HIS A 70 -15.36 15.99 23.38
N MET A 71 -14.50 15.22 24.05
CA MET A 71 -14.68 14.86 25.46
C MET A 71 -14.59 16.08 26.37
N GLU A 72 -13.59 16.95 26.15
CA GLU A 72 -13.47 18.22 26.89
C GLU A 72 -14.74 19.05 26.73
N LEU A 73 -15.18 19.32 25.50
CA LEU A 73 -16.39 20.10 25.24
C LEU A 73 -17.62 19.54 25.98
N ARG A 74 -17.76 18.21 26.06
CA ARG A 74 -18.85 17.55 26.78
C ARG A 74 -18.76 17.77 28.29
N LEU A 75 -17.55 17.72 28.87
CA LEU A 75 -17.33 17.97 30.29
C LEU A 75 -17.63 19.42 30.65
N TRP A 76 -17.12 20.37 29.87
CA TRP A 76 -17.36 21.80 30.06
C TRP A 76 -18.87 22.12 30.03
N LYS A 77 -19.61 21.61 29.04
CA LYS A 77 -21.07 21.79 28.97
C LYS A 77 -21.80 21.24 30.20
N LYS A 78 -21.42 20.06 30.69
CA LYS A 78 -22.01 19.47 31.90
C LYS A 78 -21.67 20.26 33.16
N GLY A 79 -20.44 20.72 33.29
CA GLY A 79 -20.00 21.54 34.43
C GLY A 79 -20.72 22.88 34.50
N ALA A 80 -20.81 23.59 33.36
CA ALA A 80 -21.55 24.85 33.26
C ALA A 80 -23.04 24.68 33.63
N LEU A 81 -23.68 23.61 33.15
CA LEU A 81 -25.08 23.31 33.50
C LEU A 81 -25.27 23.07 35.00
N ARG A 82 -24.31 22.39 35.66
CA ARG A 82 -24.36 22.12 37.10
C ARG A 82 -24.22 23.39 37.95
N LEU A 83 -23.43 24.36 37.49
CA LEU A 83 -23.25 25.66 38.16
C LEU A 83 -24.45 26.60 37.98
N LEU A 84 -25.26 26.42 36.94
CA LEU A 84 -26.45 27.24 36.69
C LEU A 84 -27.71 26.73 37.41
N LEU A 85 -27.70 25.49 37.88
CA LEU A 85 -28.86 24.81 38.50
C LEU A 85 -28.72 24.59 40.02
N GLY A 86 -27.58 24.97 40.61
CA GLY A 86 -27.32 24.89 42.05
C GLY A 86 -27.15 26.28 42.64
#